data_AF-E3BPH6-F1
#
_entry.id   AF-E3BPH6-F1
#
_cell.length_a   1.000
_cell.length_b   1.000
_cell.length_c   1.000
_cell.angle_alpha   90.00
_cell.angle_beta   90.00
_cell.angle_gamma   90.00
#
_symmetry.space_group_name_H-M   'P 1'
#
loop_
_entity.id
_entity.type
_entity.pdbx_description
1 polymer ?
#
loop_
_entity_poly.entity_id
_entity_poly.type
_entity_poly.pdbx_seq_one_letter_code
_entity_poly.pdbx_strand_id
1 'polypeptide(L)'
;MIIIKKFSIILCVLIAQHAWSANVTVTKITDKESLVPSKLNNTVDRIISAYSGANRKYYAQPENQWAKKEVRVGLDSLQKRSIARFEYKYGSTKRIYHSFSGETLLNKPLVNNGGAAKEQFKTWSQEEMRENEVLVGNKISEADYENVERYFKASSFKQANDAEIKALRQIETDISEGIIPAGGKLTVYVNQIPCESCMPLFEEQLKEWPEIASAEVSYLPQNKSYFSKTTSHEMLYQDNDAYRYSYDRGAIAETTEEETLQGAFTTHRLNKTRYGNFLEEYNNTEQIAAQEEATACAI
;
A
#
# COMPACT_ATOMS: atom_id res chain seq x y z
N MET A 1 -52.23 19.15 -52.89
CA MET A 1 -52.06 19.15 -51.43
C MET A 1 -50.82 18.33 -51.12
N ILE A 2 -49.70 19.02 -50.86
CA ILE A 2 -48.35 18.44 -50.77
C ILE A 2 -48.06 18.17 -49.29
N ILE A 3 -47.83 16.91 -48.92
CA ILE A 3 -47.36 16.54 -47.58
C ILE A 3 -45.91 16.09 -47.70
N ILE A 4 -45.01 16.99 -47.31
CA ILE A 4 -43.57 16.75 -47.17
C ILE A 4 -43.38 15.91 -45.90
N LYS A 5 -43.07 14.63 -46.03
CA LYS A 5 -42.52 13.82 -44.92
C LYS A 5 -41.00 13.96 -44.93
N LYS A 6 -40.48 14.74 -43.99
CA LYS A 6 -39.06 14.80 -43.64
C LYS A 6 -38.64 13.45 -43.05
N PHE A 7 -37.83 12.69 -43.76
CA PHE A 7 -37.03 11.61 -43.18
C PHE A 7 -35.72 12.22 -42.67
N SER A 8 -35.68 12.52 -41.37
CA SER A 8 -34.41 12.76 -40.67
C SER A 8 -33.83 11.41 -40.29
N ILE A 9 -32.89 10.91 -41.09
CA ILE A 9 -32.01 9.81 -40.71
C ILE A 9 -31.01 10.40 -39.71
N ILE A 10 -31.17 10.05 -38.44
CA ILE A 10 -30.20 10.32 -37.39
C ILE A 10 -28.99 9.42 -37.66
N LEU A 11 -27.89 10.03 -38.10
CA LEU A 11 -26.60 9.38 -38.19
C LEU A 11 -26.08 9.19 -36.75
N CYS A 12 -26.27 8.02 -36.17
CA CYS A 12 -25.53 7.60 -34.98
C CYS A 12 -24.05 7.51 -35.38
N VAL A 13 -23.30 8.58 -35.12
CA VAL A 13 -21.83 8.53 -35.12
C VAL A 13 -21.45 7.66 -33.93
N LEU A 14 -21.21 6.38 -34.20
CA LEU A 14 -20.35 5.53 -33.38
C LEU A 14 -18.98 6.22 -33.35
N ILE A 15 -18.74 7.03 -32.31
CA ILE A 15 -17.38 7.40 -31.96
C ILE A 15 -16.74 6.09 -31.54
N ALA A 16 -15.95 5.50 -32.44
CA ALA A 16 -14.99 4.49 -32.08
C ALA A 16 -14.11 5.11 -31.00
N GLN A 17 -14.39 4.77 -29.73
CA GLN A 17 -13.46 4.97 -28.64
C GLN A 17 -12.21 4.22 -29.07
N HIS A 18 -11.24 4.95 -29.59
CA HIS A 18 -9.91 4.42 -29.72
C HIS A 18 -9.55 4.01 -28.29
N ALA A 19 -9.19 2.75 -28.09
CA ALA A 19 -8.64 2.31 -26.82
C ALA A 19 -7.26 2.98 -26.72
N TRP A 20 -7.21 4.19 -26.17
CA TRP A 20 -5.95 4.82 -25.84
C TRP A 20 -5.41 4.03 -24.66
N SER A 21 -4.52 3.08 -24.95
CA SER A 21 -3.73 2.43 -23.91
C SER A 21 -2.98 3.50 -23.12
N ALA A 22 -3.10 3.45 -21.80
CA ALA A 22 -2.39 4.37 -20.93
C ALA A 22 -0.88 4.22 -21.14
N ASN A 23 -0.15 5.35 -21.17
CA ASN A 23 1.31 5.27 -21.16
C ASN A 23 1.75 4.84 -19.76
N VAL A 24 2.22 3.59 -19.64
CA VAL A 24 2.70 3.03 -18.37
C VAL A 24 4.19 2.76 -18.46
N THR A 25 4.95 3.31 -17.53
CA THR A 25 6.36 3.01 -17.33
C THR A 25 6.56 2.33 -15.98
N VAL A 26 7.36 1.28 -15.96
CA VAL A 26 7.77 0.58 -14.74
C VAL A 26 9.28 0.66 -14.66
N THR A 27 9.82 1.19 -13.56
CA THR A 27 11.24 1.56 -13.48
C THR A 27 11.84 1.20 -12.12
N LYS A 28 12.94 0.45 -12.16
CA LYS A 28 13.87 0.29 -11.03
C LYS A 28 14.55 1.62 -10.78
N ILE A 29 14.51 2.12 -9.55
CA ILE A 29 15.25 3.32 -9.19
C ILE A 29 16.72 2.99 -8.97
N THR A 30 17.59 3.71 -9.67
CA THR A 30 19.04 3.57 -9.58
C THR A 30 19.73 4.86 -9.11
N ASP A 31 19.06 6.00 -9.20
CA ASP A 31 19.57 7.29 -8.74
C ASP A 31 19.46 7.41 -7.21
N LYS A 32 20.60 7.60 -6.55
CA LYS A 32 20.69 7.79 -5.09
C LYS A 32 19.96 9.04 -4.59
N GLU A 33 19.79 10.06 -5.43
CA GLU A 33 19.10 11.32 -5.09
C GLU A 33 17.58 11.23 -5.34
N SER A 34 17.09 10.05 -5.75
CA SER A 34 15.67 9.81 -5.97
C SER A 34 14.84 10.11 -4.71
N LEU A 35 13.68 10.72 -4.93
CA LEU A 35 12.72 11.01 -3.87
C LEU A 35 11.90 9.78 -3.44
N VAL A 36 12.03 8.64 -4.14
CA VAL A 36 11.22 7.43 -3.89
C VAL A 36 11.34 6.90 -2.46
N PRO A 37 12.55 6.74 -1.87
CA PRO A 37 12.66 6.37 -0.45
C PRO A 37 11.94 7.34 0.48
N SER A 38 12.06 8.66 0.25
CA SER A 38 11.37 9.68 1.05
C SER A 38 9.84 9.59 0.95
N LYS A 39 9.30 9.33 -0.25
CA LYS A 39 7.86 9.12 -0.48
C LYS A 39 7.32 7.88 0.24
N LEU A 40 8.09 6.80 0.23
CA LEU A 40 7.75 5.56 0.93
C LEU A 40 7.87 5.74 2.45
N ASN A 41 8.90 6.43 2.94
CA ASN A 41 9.06 6.77 4.35
C ASN A 41 7.88 7.61 4.86
N ASN A 42 7.45 8.62 4.10
CA ASN A 42 6.27 9.41 4.43
C ASN A 42 4.99 8.56 4.52
N THR A 43 4.90 7.51 3.69
CA THR A 43 3.77 6.58 3.71
C THR A 43 3.77 5.73 4.98
N VAL A 44 4.93 5.18 5.36
CA VAL A 44 5.10 4.47 6.64
C VAL A 44 4.73 5.38 7.81
N ASP A 45 5.24 6.62 7.83
CA ASP A 45 4.95 7.59 8.90
C ASP A 45 3.45 7.91 9.00
N ARG A 46 2.77 8.04 7.86
CA ARG A 46 1.32 8.28 7.83
C ARG A 46 0.54 7.09 8.37
N ILE A 47 0.90 5.87 7.98
CA ILE A 47 0.29 4.63 8.48
C ILE A 47 0.46 4.51 10.00
N ILE A 48 1.68 4.76 10.51
CA ILE A 48 1.97 4.72 11.96
C ILE A 48 1.14 5.78 12.69
N SER A 49 1.00 6.97 12.12
CA SER A 49 0.22 8.05 12.74
C SER A 49 -1.26 7.70 12.85
N ALA A 50 -1.83 7.11 11.79
CA ALA A 50 -3.21 6.63 11.82
C ALA A 50 -3.44 5.53 12.86
N TYR A 51 -2.56 4.55 12.90
CA TYR A 51 -2.62 3.49 13.90
C TYR A 51 -2.49 4.06 15.32
N SER A 52 -1.58 5.01 15.53
CA SER A 52 -1.37 5.69 16.81
C SER A 52 -2.61 6.47 17.27
N GLY A 53 -3.21 7.27 16.37
CA GLY A 53 -4.43 8.02 16.65
C GLY A 53 -5.63 7.12 16.97
N ALA A 54 -5.81 6.03 16.21
CA ALA A 54 -6.84 5.05 16.49
C ALA A 54 -6.68 4.37 17.84
N ASN A 55 -5.45 4.06 18.26
CA ASN A 55 -5.20 3.54 19.62
C ASN A 55 -5.55 4.57 20.69
N ARG A 56 -5.15 5.84 20.53
CA ARG A 56 -5.54 6.90 21.47
C ARG A 56 -7.05 6.99 21.65
N LYS A 57 -7.83 6.89 20.56
CA LYS A 57 -9.29 6.88 20.62
C LYS A 57 -9.86 5.62 21.26
N TYR A 58 -9.39 4.44 20.84
CA TYR A 58 -9.88 3.15 21.33
C TYR A 58 -9.84 3.05 22.84
N TYR A 59 -8.73 3.47 23.41
CA TYR A 59 -8.54 3.30 24.83
C TYR A 59 -8.72 4.60 25.65
N ALA A 60 -9.21 5.68 25.03
CA ALA A 60 -9.86 6.75 25.79
C ALA A 60 -11.22 6.29 26.34
N GLN A 61 -11.70 5.12 25.91
CA GLN A 61 -12.95 4.51 26.38
C GLN A 61 -12.75 3.87 27.76
N PRO A 62 -13.62 4.13 28.76
CA PRO A 62 -13.45 3.71 30.15
C PRO A 62 -13.27 2.20 30.38
N GLU A 63 -13.85 1.37 29.53
CA GLU A 63 -13.83 -0.08 29.60
C GLU A 63 -12.52 -0.71 29.08
N ASN A 64 -11.69 0.07 28.38
CA ASN A 64 -10.50 -0.42 27.71
C ASN A 64 -9.25 -0.09 28.54
N GLN A 65 -8.54 -1.12 28.98
CA GLN A 65 -7.24 -0.97 29.65
C GLN A 65 -6.10 -1.13 28.64
N TRP A 66 -5.10 -0.23 28.68
CA TRP A 66 -3.91 -0.33 27.83
C TRP A 66 -2.87 -1.27 28.44
N ALA A 67 -2.30 -2.17 27.63
CA ALA A 67 -1.01 -2.78 27.92
C ALA A 67 0.00 -2.60 26.77
N LYS A 68 1.28 -2.35 27.10
CA LYS A 68 2.35 -2.05 26.11
C LYS A 68 2.50 -3.09 25.02
N LYS A 69 2.44 -4.35 25.43
CA LYS A 69 2.52 -5.51 24.53
C LYS A 69 1.38 -5.59 23.53
N GLU A 70 0.26 -4.89 23.74
CA GLU A 70 -0.92 -5.00 22.89
C GLU A 70 -0.85 -4.09 21.67
N VAL A 71 -0.35 -2.88 21.84
CA VAL A 71 -0.18 -1.90 20.76
C VAL A 71 0.98 -2.32 19.84
N ARG A 72 2.03 -2.92 20.39
CA ARG A 72 3.23 -3.34 19.65
C ARG A 72 2.94 -4.35 18.55
N VAL A 73 1.94 -5.24 18.74
CA VAL A 73 1.57 -6.28 17.76
C VAL A 73 1.27 -5.68 16.38
N GLY A 74 0.48 -4.59 16.33
CA GLY A 74 0.14 -3.93 15.07
C GLY A 74 1.38 -3.36 14.37
N LEU A 75 2.26 -2.69 15.11
CA LEU A 75 3.46 -2.07 14.54
C LEU A 75 4.52 -3.09 14.10
N ASP A 76 4.77 -4.12 14.91
CA ASP A 76 5.68 -5.20 14.53
C ASP A 76 5.20 -5.90 13.25
N SER A 77 3.87 -5.99 13.07
CA SER A 77 3.29 -6.51 11.83
C SER A 77 3.57 -5.63 10.62
N LEU A 78 3.67 -4.30 10.78
CA LEU A 78 3.94 -3.36 9.68
C LEU A 78 5.35 -3.53 9.11
N GLN A 79 6.33 -3.85 9.95
CA GLN A 79 7.72 -4.04 9.54
C GLN A 79 7.92 -5.16 8.51
N LYS A 80 6.99 -6.10 8.44
CA LYS A 80 7.05 -7.27 7.55
C LYS A 80 6.23 -7.09 6.27
N ARG A 81 5.60 -5.93 6.07
CA ARG A 81 4.68 -5.70 4.95
C ARG A 81 5.36 -5.00 3.79
N SER A 82 4.86 -5.31 2.59
CA SER A 82 5.06 -4.49 1.41
C SER A 82 4.35 -3.16 1.62
N ILE A 83 4.98 -2.07 1.20
CA ILE A 83 4.45 -0.70 1.31
C ILE A 83 4.39 -0.12 -0.10
N ALA A 84 3.24 0.44 -0.44
CA ALA A 84 3.06 1.12 -1.71
C ALA A 84 2.35 2.45 -1.50
N ARG A 85 2.71 3.43 -2.32
CA ARG A 85 2.10 4.75 -2.35
C ARG A 85 1.63 5.05 -3.77
N PHE A 86 0.38 5.44 -3.90
CA PHE A 86 -0.20 5.84 -5.19
C PHE A 86 -0.61 7.31 -5.10
N GLU A 87 -0.12 8.13 -6.00
CA GLU A 87 -0.52 9.53 -6.14
C GLU A 87 -1.33 9.66 -7.44
N TYR A 88 -2.63 9.92 -7.31
CA TYR A 88 -3.53 10.13 -8.45
C TYR A 88 -3.80 11.64 -8.61
N LYS A 89 -3.35 12.20 -9.73
CA LYS A 89 -3.50 13.62 -10.05
C LYS A 89 -4.59 13.82 -11.10
N TYR A 90 -5.56 14.68 -10.79
CA TYR A 90 -6.65 15.07 -11.69
C TYR A 90 -6.89 16.58 -11.57
N GLY A 91 -6.83 17.28 -12.70
CA GLY A 91 -6.81 18.75 -12.70
C GLY A 91 -5.66 19.30 -11.85
N SER A 92 -5.98 20.21 -10.92
CA SER A 92 -5.05 20.75 -9.91
C SER A 92 -4.97 19.90 -8.63
N THR A 93 -5.84 18.91 -8.49
CA THR A 93 -5.99 18.11 -7.27
C THR A 93 -5.14 16.84 -7.34
N LYS A 94 -4.72 16.36 -6.17
CA LYS A 94 -4.01 15.11 -6.02
C LYS A 94 -4.52 14.34 -4.82
N ARG A 95 -4.96 13.11 -5.07
CA ARG A 95 -5.34 12.15 -4.02
C ARG A 95 -4.21 11.15 -3.82
N ILE A 96 -3.93 10.79 -2.57
CA ILE A 96 -2.78 9.96 -2.20
C ILE A 96 -3.32 8.73 -1.46
N TYR A 97 -2.95 7.53 -1.92
CA TYR A 97 -3.32 6.28 -1.31
C TYR A 97 -2.09 5.65 -0.64
N HIS A 98 -2.21 5.39 0.64
CA HIS A 98 -1.19 4.77 1.48
C HIS A 98 -1.56 3.31 1.71
N SER A 99 -0.87 2.40 1.03
CA SER A 99 -1.21 0.98 1.04
C SER A 99 -0.11 0.12 1.64
N PHE A 100 -0.51 -0.98 2.27
CA PHE A 100 0.39 -1.99 2.80
C PHE A 100 -0.22 -3.38 2.64
N SER A 101 0.59 -4.42 2.50
CA SER A 101 0.06 -5.79 2.32
C SER A 101 -0.60 -6.36 3.59
N GLY A 102 -1.46 -7.36 3.42
CA GLY A 102 -2.19 -8.00 4.52
C GLY A 102 -3.38 -7.19 5.04
N GLU A 103 -3.73 -7.37 6.31
CA GLU A 103 -4.93 -6.79 6.94
C GLU A 103 -4.62 -5.57 7.81
N THR A 104 -5.54 -4.61 7.94
CA THR A 104 -5.40 -3.41 8.77
C THR A 104 -4.65 -3.64 10.08
N LEU A 105 -3.78 -2.70 10.45
CA LEU A 105 -3.06 -2.75 11.71
C LEU A 105 -4.04 -2.64 12.88
N LEU A 106 -4.05 -3.64 13.75
CA LEU A 106 -4.91 -3.70 14.93
C LEU A 106 -4.05 -3.95 16.18
N ASN A 107 -4.50 -3.41 17.31
CA ASN A 107 -3.94 -3.79 18.60
C ASN A 107 -4.42 -5.20 19.00
N LYS A 108 -3.71 -5.83 19.95
CA LYS A 108 -3.93 -7.24 20.32
C LYS A 108 -5.37 -7.55 20.79
N PRO A 109 -6.05 -6.74 21.62
CA PRO A 109 -7.45 -6.97 21.98
C PRO A 109 -8.37 -7.07 20.75
N LEU A 110 -8.17 -6.14 19.81
CA LEU A 110 -8.98 -6.11 18.59
C LEU A 110 -8.69 -7.29 17.68
N VAL A 111 -7.44 -7.74 17.56
CA VAL A 111 -7.11 -8.97 16.79
C VAL A 111 -7.94 -10.15 17.28
N ASN A 112 -8.02 -10.34 18.60
CA ASN A 112 -8.62 -11.52 19.21
C ASN A 112 -10.16 -11.48 19.23
N ASN A 113 -10.77 -10.34 19.56
CA ASN A 113 -12.23 -10.26 19.83
C ASN A 113 -12.89 -8.97 19.33
N GLY A 114 -12.38 -8.38 18.25
CA GLY A 114 -12.71 -6.99 17.96
C GLY A 114 -14.07 -6.69 17.31
N GLY A 115 -14.85 -7.65 16.81
CA GLY A 115 -16.22 -7.42 16.27
C GLY A 115 -16.47 -6.04 15.62
N ALA A 116 -17.47 -5.31 16.11
CA ALA A 116 -17.77 -3.93 15.69
C ALA A 116 -16.67 -2.92 16.06
N ALA A 117 -15.91 -3.16 17.13
CA ALA A 117 -14.78 -2.31 17.52
C ALA A 117 -13.63 -2.33 16.49
N LYS A 118 -13.48 -3.40 15.68
CA LYS A 118 -12.54 -3.42 14.54
C LYS A 118 -12.93 -2.37 13.50
N GLU A 119 -14.22 -2.30 13.16
CA GLU A 119 -14.71 -1.34 12.15
C GLU A 119 -14.62 0.10 12.67
N GLN A 120 -14.89 0.31 13.96
CA GLN A 120 -14.68 1.61 14.57
C GLN A 120 -13.18 2.00 14.59
N PHE A 121 -12.29 1.06 14.89
CA PHE A 121 -10.85 1.31 14.87
C PHE A 121 -10.32 1.64 13.46
N LYS A 122 -10.82 0.95 12.44
CA LYS A 122 -10.54 1.26 11.02
C LYS A 122 -11.01 2.67 10.69
N THR A 123 -12.21 3.04 11.13
CA THR A 123 -12.77 4.39 10.93
C THR A 123 -11.86 5.45 11.55
N TRP A 124 -11.48 5.28 12.82
CA TRP A 124 -10.55 6.18 13.48
C TRP A 124 -9.18 6.25 12.80
N SER A 125 -8.68 5.13 12.28
CA SER A 125 -7.43 5.12 11.52
C SER A 125 -7.53 5.95 10.24
N GLN A 126 -8.67 5.86 9.54
CA GLN A 126 -8.91 6.64 8.33
C GLN A 126 -9.10 8.14 8.64
N GLU A 127 -9.72 8.50 9.76
CA GLU A 127 -9.90 9.91 10.19
C GLU A 127 -8.58 10.65 10.45
N GLU A 128 -7.49 9.93 10.72
CA GLU A 128 -6.15 10.51 10.91
C GLU A 128 -5.44 10.82 9.57
N MET A 129 -6.03 10.41 8.43
CA MET A 129 -5.57 10.81 7.10
C MET A 129 -5.92 12.27 6.84
N ARG A 130 -5.12 12.95 6.02
CA ARG A 130 -5.50 14.27 5.51
C ARG A 130 -6.68 14.14 4.54
N GLU A 131 -7.36 15.25 4.27
CA GLU A 131 -8.54 15.31 3.36
C GLU A 131 -8.32 14.63 2.00
N ASN A 132 -7.11 14.75 1.44
CA ASN A 132 -6.75 14.17 0.16
C ASN A 132 -5.97 12.84 0.26
N GLU A 133 -5.88 12.25 1.46
CA GLU A 133 -5.16 11.01 1.74
C GLU A 133 -6.15 9.87 2.09
N VAL A 134 -5.84 8.65 1.64
CA VAL A 134 -6.63 7.45 1.89
C VAL A 134 -5.73 6.37 2.47
N LEU A 135 -6.17 5.73 3.55
CA LEU A 135 -5.49 4.58 4.13
C LEU A 135 -6.05 3.29 3.52
N VAL A 136 -5.25 2.62 2.72
CA VAL A 136 -5.64 1.36 2.07
C VAL A 136 -5.10 0.17 2.86
N GLY A 137 -5.74 -0.08 4.01
CA GLY A 137 -5.34 -1.14 4.94
C GLY A 137 -6.23 -2.38 4.91
N ASN A 138 -7.50 -2.22 4.50
CA ASN A 138 -8.52 -3.25 4.65
C ASN A 138 -8.21 -4.50 3.82
N LYS A 139 -8.56 -5.67 4.36
CA LYS A 139 -8.46 -6.94 3.65
C LYS A 139 -9.55 -6.99 2.58
N ILE A 140 -9.22 -7.47 1.39
CA ILE A 140 -10.22 -7.83 0.39
C ILE A 140 -10.98 -9.06 0.87
N SER A 141 -12.31 -9.01 0.85
CA SER A 141 -13.16 -10.16 1.20
C SER A 141 -13.15 -11.18 0.06
N GLU A 142 -13.46 -12.44 0.35
CA GLU A 142 -13.57 -13.47 -0.70
C GLU A 142 -14.64 -13.08 -1.73
N ALA A 143 -15.78 -12.55 -1.28
CA ALA A 143 -16.83 -12.04 -2.16
C ALA A 143 -16.36 -10.91 -3.09
N ASP A 144 -15.54 -9.96 -2.59
CA ASP A 144 -14.97 -8.90 -3.44
C ASP A 144 -13.85 -9.42 -4.34
N TYR A 145 -13.12 -10.45 -3.92
CA TYR A 145 -12.14 -11.12 -4.77
C TYR A 145 -12.80 -11.86 -5.94
N GLU A 146 -13.89 -12.56 -5.68
CA GLU A 146 -14.67 -13.32 -6.67
C GLU A 146 -15.53 -12.41 -7.58
N ASN A 147 -15.67 -11.13 -7.25
CA ASN A 147 -16.41 -10.19 -8.07
C ASN A 147 -15.76 -10.04 -9.46
N VAL A 148 -16.45 -10.57 -10.47
CA VAL A 148 -16.00 -10.62 -11.86
C VAL A 148 -15.95 -9.25 -12.54
N GLU A 149 -16.69 -8.27 -12.02
CA GLU A 149 -16.76 -6.90 -12.54
C GLU A 149 -15.53 -6.07 -12.18
N ARG A 150 -14.74 -6.51 -11.19
CA ARG A 150 -13.48 -5.83 -10.83
C ARG A 150 -12.52 -5.86 -12.01
N TYR A 151 -12.01 -4.69 -12.38
CA TYR A 151 -11.01 -4.55 -13.42
C TYR A 151 -9.69 -5.15 -12.96
N PHE A 152 -9.21 -4.76 -11.77
CA PHE A 152 -7.94 -5.25 -11.24
C PHE A 152 -8.08 -6.62 -10.58
N LYS A 153 -7.47 -7.63 -11.21
CA LYS A 153 -7.57 -9.03 -10.79
C LYS A 153 -6.23 -9.55 -10.32
N ALA A 154 -6.20 -10.08 -9.10
CA ALA A 154 -5.08 -10.85 -8.59
C ALA A 154 -5.18 -12.30 -9.03
N SER A 155 -4.04 -12.98 -9.20
CA SER A 155 -4.00 -14.41 -9.56
C SER A 155 -4.42 -15.35 -8.42
N SER A 156 -4.48 -14.87 -7.18
CA SER A 156 -5.00 -15.62 -6.03
C SER A 156 -5.57 -14.70 -4.96
N PHE A 157 -6.43 -15.25 -4.10
CA PHE A 157 -6.99 -14.51 -2.96
C PHE A 157 -5.91 -13.99 -1.98
N LYS A 158 -4.82 -14.75 -1.82
CA LYS A 158 -3.67 -14.31 -1.01
C LYS A 158 -3.05 -13.05 -1.59
N GLN A 159 -2.80 -13.04 -2.90
CA GLN A 159 -2.19 -11.91 -3.63
C GLN A 159 -3.15 -10.73 -3.79
N ALA A 160 -4.47 -10.96 -3.72
CA ALA A 160 -5.44 -9.87 -3.67
C ALA A 160 -5.21 -8.90 -2.49
N ASN A 161 -4.51 -9.37 -1.45
CA ASN A 161 -4.17 -8.58 -0.28
C ASN A 161 -2.76 -7.96 -0.35
N ASP A 162 -2.09 -8.00 -1.50
CA ASP A 162 -0.88 -7.24 -1.76
C ASP A 162 -1.20 -5.73 -1.83
N ALA A 163 -0.22 -4.90 -1.49
CA ALA A 163 -0.45 -3.45 -1.33
C ALA A 163 -0.91 -2.80 -2.65
N GLU A 164 -0.36 -3.28 -3.76
CA GLU A 164 -0.56 -2.79 -5.10
C GLU A 164 -1.98 -3.06 -5.59
N ILE A 165 -2.47 -4.30 -5.46
CA ILE A 165 -3.84 -4.67 -5.83
C ILE A 165 -4.85 -3.83 -5.04
N LYS A 166 -4.68 -3.76 -3.72
CA LYS A 166 -5.64 -3.07 -2.86
C LYS A 166 -5.75 -1.59 -3.20
N ALA A 167 -4.61 -0.94 -3.46
CA ALA A 167 -4.60 0.46 -3.85
C ALA A 167 -5.30 0.68 -5.19
N LEU A 168 -4.97 -0.13 -6.21
CA LEU A 168 -5.59 -0.03 -7.53
C LEU A 168 -7.10 -0.27 -7.48
N ARG A 169 -7.57 -1.26 -6.71
CA ARG A 169 -9.01 -1.51 -6.50
C ARG A 169 -9.71 -0.39 -5.73
N GLN A 170 -9.02 0.24 -4.78
CA GLN A 170 -9.57 1.43 -4.11
C GLN A 170 -9.70 2.60 -5.09
N ILE A 171 -8.70 2.82 -5.95
CA ILE A 171 -8.75 3.88 -6.98
C ILE A 171 -9.87 3.57 -7.99
N GLU A 172 -9.99 2.32 -8.43
CA GLU A 172 -11.09 1.85 -9.28
C GLU A 172 -12.46 2.16 -8.67
N THR A 173 -12.63 1.89 -7.38
CA THR A 173 -13.85 2.18 -6.64
C THR A 173 -14.09 3.68 -6.52
N ASP A 174 -13.08 4.46 -6.16
CA ASP A 174 -13.21 5.91 -6.04
C ASP A 174 -13.58 6.56 -7.40
N ILE A 175 -13.11 6.01 -8.54
CA ILE A 175 -13.49 6.47 -9.88
C ILE A 175 -14.94 6.06 -10.20
N SER A 176 -15.31 4.80 -9.99
CA SER A 176 -16.65 4.30 -10.35
C SER A 176 -17.76 4.93 -9.51
N GLU A 177 -17.48 5.27 -8.25
CA GLU A 177 -18.38 5.99 -7.35
C GLU A 177 -18.38 7.51 -7.58
N GLY A 178 -17.54 8.02 -8.48
CA GLY A 178 -17.44 9.45 -8.79
C GLY A 178 -16.79 10.30 -7.69
N ILE A 179 -16.08 9.69 -6.75
CA ILE A 179 -15.31 10.37 -5.69
C ILE A 179 -14.14 11.14 -6.32
N ILE A 180 -13.51 10.55 -7.33
CA ILE A 180 -12.51 11.20 -8.19
C ILE A 180 -12.89 11.03 -9.66
N PRO A 181 -12.55 11.98 -10.55
CA PRO A 181 -12.81 11.83 -11.97
C PRO A 181 -11.81 10.89 -12.63
N ALA A 182 -12.24 10.22 -13.69
CA ALA A 182 -11.38 9.47 -14.60
C ALA A 182 -10.44 10.37 -15.43
N GLY A 183 -9.48 9.76 -16.12
CA GLY A 183 -8.53 10.43 -17.01
C GLY A 183 -7.34 11.11 -16.33
N GLY A 184 -7.17 10.90 -15.02
CA GLY A 184 -6.03 11.39 -14.26
C GLY A 184 -4.72 10.66 -14.54
N LYS A 185 -3.64 11.16 -13.93
CA LYS A 185 -2.29 10.59 -14.01
C LYS A 185 -1.93 9.91 -12.70
N LEU A 186 -1.37 8.71 -12.79
CA LEU A 186 -0.98 7.91 -11.63
C LEU A 186 0.55 7.92 -11.47
N THR A 187 1.03 8.16 -10.25
CA THR A 187 2.44 7.94 -9.89
C THR A 187 2.48 6.96 -8.73
N VAL A 188 3.21 5.86 -8.90
CA VAL A 188 3.26 4.73 -7.97
C VAL A 188 4.67 4.56 -7.45
N TYR A 189 4.79 4.36 -6.15
CA TYR A 189 6.04 4.06 -5.47
C TYR A 189 5.89 2.77 -4.69
N VAL A 190 6.77 1.79 -4.92
CA VAL A 190 6.74 0.48 -4.25
C VAL A 190 8.09 0.22 -3.58
N ASN A 191 8.08 -0.33 -2.37
CA ASN A 191 9.31 -0.55 -1.60
C ASN A 191 10.18 -1.72 -2.06
N GLN A 192 9.73 -2.47 -3.06
CA GLN A 192 10.42 -3.62 -3.63
C GLN A 192 9.84 -3.89 -5.03
N ILE A 193 10.48 -4.77 -5.79
CA ILE A 193 9.94 -5.24 -7.06
C ILE A 193 8.52 -5.81 -6.85
N PRO A 194 7.55 -5.44 -7.72
CA PRO A 194 6.26 -6.12 -7.76
C PRO A 194 6.45 -7.63 -7.95
N CYS A 195 5.83 -8.44 -7.11
CA CYS A 195 5.91 -9.89 -7.21
C CYS A 195 5.36 -10.39 -8.56
N GLU A 196 5.59 -11.66 -8.88
CA GLU A 196 5.20 -12.26 -10.16
C GLU A 196 3.71 -12.07 -10.49
N SER A 197 2.83 -12.02 -9.49
CA SER A 197 1.41 -11.73 -9.67
C SER A 197 1.07 -10.25 -9.79
N CYS A 198 1.91 -9.37 -9.26
CA CYS A 198 1.66 -7.93 -9.27
C CYS A 198 2.30 -7.24 -10.49
N MET A 199 3.30 -7.85 -11.11
CA MET A 199 3.92 -7.26 -12.30
C MET A 199 2.94 -7.14 -13.49
N PRO A 200 2.13 -8.17 -13.83
CA PRO A 200 1.11 -8.04 -14.87
C PRO A 200 0.06 -6.96 -14.58
N LEU A 201 -0.17 -6.62 -13.30
CA LEU A 201 -1.06 -5.50 -12.97
C LEU A 201 -0.55 -4.19 -13.54
N PHE A 202 0.76 -3.96 -13.49
CA PHE A 202 1.35 -2.72 -13.97
C PHE A 202 1.68 -2.78 -15.46
N GLU A 203 2.25 -3.88 -15.94
CA GLU A 203 2.70 -4.00 -17.34
C GLU A 203 1.55 -4.22 -18.33
N GLU A 204 0.43 -4.82 -17.87
CA GLU A 204 -0.70 -5.20 -18.72
C GLU A 204 -1.99 -4.48 -18.30
N GLN A 205 -2.54 -4.80 -17.11
CA GLN A 205 -3.86 -4.31 -16.71
C GLN A 205 -3.91 -2.78 -16.62
N LEU A 206 -2.95 -2.15 -15.94
CA LEU A 206 -2.91 -0.70 -15.79
C LEU A 206 -2.74 0.02 -17.13
N LYS A 207 -2.05 -0.62 -18.09
CA LYS A 207 -1.81 -0.10 -19.44
C LYS A 207 -3.07 -0.18 -20.31
N GLU A 208 -3.94 -1.14 -20.06
CA GLU A 208 -5.21 -1.32 -20.76
C GLU A 208 -6.38 -0.59 -20.08
N TRP A 209 -6.18 -0.06 -18.88
CA TRP A 209 -7.25 0.56 -18.10
C TRP A 209 -7.65 1.92 -18.69
N PRO A 210 -8.89 2.07 -19.20
CA PRO A 210 -9.30 3.29 -19.92
C PRO A 210 -9.51 4.50 -19.00
N GLU A 211 -9.55 4.30 -17.68
CA GLU A 211 -9.89 5.33 -16.70
C GLU A 211 -8.69 6.22 -16.32
N ILE A 212 -7.50 5.98 -16.87
CA ILE A 212 -6.30 6.77 -16.61
C ILE A 212 -5.61 7.23 -17.90
N ALA A 213 -4.95 8.39 -17.83
CA ALA A 213 -4.20 8.91 -18.96
C ALA A 213 -2.77 8.31 -19.05
N SER A 214 -2.14 8.11 -17.89
CA SER A 214 -0.76 7.60 -17.80
C SER A 214 -0.46 7.09 -16.39
N ALA A 215 0.51 6.18 -16.28
CA ALA A 215 1.08 5.77 -15.01
C ALA A 215 2.61 5.72 -15.04
N GLU A 216 3.23 6.19 -13.95
CA GLU A 216 4.66 6.02 -13.70
C GLU A 216 4.83 5.18 -12.44
N VAL A 217 5.41 4.00 -12.57
CA VAL A 217 5.63 3.05 -11.47
C VAL A 217 7.12 2.96 -11.18
N SER A 218 7.49 3.31 -9.95
CA SER A 218 8.86 3.28 -9.46
C SER A 218 8.99 2.29 -8.31
N TYR A 219 10.00 1.43 -8.36
CA TYR A 219 10.30 0.51 -7.26
C TYR A 219 11.75 0.59 -6.81
N LEU A 220 11.98 0.33 -5.52
CA LEU A 220 13.32 0.25 -4.95
C LEU A 220 13.99 -1.08 -5.36
N PRO A 221 15.30 -1.07 -5.66
CA PRO A 221 16.05 -2.28 -5.93
C PRO A 221 16.12 -3.17 -4.69
N GLN A 222 16.25 -4.48 -4.88
CA GLN A 222 16.26 -5.43 -3.79
C GLN A 222 17.70 -5.84 -3.43
N ASN A 223 18.09 -5.62 -2.18
CA ASN A 223 19.41 -6.05 -1.70
C ASN A 223 19.45 -7.59 -1.63
N LYS A 224 20.54 -8.20 -2.10
CA LYS A 224 20.75 -9.66 -2.01
C LYS A 224 20.58 -10.19 -0.59
N SER A 225 21.01 -9.41 0.40
CA SER A 225 20.91 -9.72 1.84
C SER A 225 19.48 -9.91 2.35
N TYR A 226 18.46 -9.47 1.59
CA TYR A 226 17.06 -9.77 1.86
C TYR A 226 16.75 -11.27 1.73
N PHE A 227 17.35 -11.94 0.76
CA PHE A 227 17.12 -13.35 0.49
C PHE A 227 18.04 -14.24 1.34
N SER A 228 19.30 -13.84 1.50
CA SER A 228 20.23 -14.43 2.47
C SER A 228 21.45 -13.54 2.64
N LYS A 229 21.95 -13.43 3.87
CA LYS A 229 23.18 -12.67 4.19
C LYS A 229 24.47 -13.40 3.79
N THR A 230 24.44 -14.73 3.70
CA THR A 230 25.64 -15.56 3.58
C THR A 230 25.64 -16.48 2.37
N THR A 231 24.48 -16.70 1.74
CA THR A 231 24.35 -17.61 0.60
C THR A 231 24.93 -17.00 -0.68
N SER A 232 25.65 -17.81 -1.47
CA SER A 232 26.21 -17.38 -2.75
C SER A 232 25.11 -17.06 -3.78
N HIS A 233 25.48 -16.39 -4.87
CA HIS A 233 24.52 -16.09 -5.94
C HIS A 233 24.00 -17.39 -6.58
N GLU A 234 24.90 -18.32 -6.87
CA GLU A 234 24.61 -19.59 -7.55
C GLU A 234 23.57 -20.41 -6.77
N MET A 235 23.78 -20.53 -5.46
CA MET A 235 22.84 -21.23 -4.58
C MET A 235 21.49 -20.51 -4.48
N LEU A 236 21.48 -19.17 -4.34
CA LEU A 236 20.23 -18.42 -4.30
C LEU A 236 19.46 -18.53 -5.62
N TYR A 237 20.16 -18.50 -6.76
CA TYR A 237 19.55 -18.59 -8.07
C TYR A 237 18.90 -19.96 -8.32
N GLN A 238 19.54 -21.02 -7.83
CA GLN A 238 19.01 -22.39 -7.93
C GLN A 238 17.83 -22.62 -6.99
N ASP A 239 17.98 -22.24 -5.71
CA ASP A 239 17.10 -22.72 -4.63
C ASP A 239 16.05 -21.70 -4.17
N ASN A 240 16.10 -20.45 -4.64
CA ASN A 240 15.18 -19.39 -4.21
C ASN A 240 14.47 -18.74 -5.40
N ASP A 241 13.22 -19.17 -5.64
CA ASP A 241 12.39 -18.67 -6.74
C ASP A 241 12.19 -17.15 -6.72
N ALA A 242 12.03 -16.56 -5.52
CA ALA A 242 11.86 -15.12 -5.38
C ALA A 242 13.14 -14.33 -5.73
N TYR A 243 14.32 -14.89 -5.40
CA TYR A 243 15.59 -14.32 -5.81
C TYR A 243 15.79 -14.43 -7.31
N ARG A 244 15.57 -15.63 -7.89
CA ARG A 244 15.68 -15.86 -9.32
C ARG A 244 14.78 -14.92 -10.12
N TYR A 245 13.51 -14.81 -9.75
CA TYR A 245 12.57 -13.84 -10.34
C TYR A 245 13.09 -12.40 -10.29
N SER A 246 13.58 -11.96 -9.12
CA SER A 246 14.09 -10.60 -8.94
C SER A 246 15.35 -10.35 -9.76
N TYR A 247 16.22 -11.36 -9.87
CA TYR A 247 17.46 -11.31 -10.65
C TYR A 247 17.19 -11.26 -12.14
N ASP A 248 16.36 -12.16 -12.67
CA ASP A 248 16.03 -12.24 -14.10
C ASP A 248 15.32 -10.96 -14.61
N ARG A 249 14.64 -10.23 -13.72
CA ARG A 249 14.01 -8.93 -13.99
C ARG A 249 14.93 -7.73 -13.75
N GLY A 250 16.22 -7.95 -13.46
CA GLY A 250 17.20 -6.89 -13.19
C GLY A 250 16.89 -6.05 -11.95
N ALA A 251 16.08 -6.56 -11.02
CA ALA A 251 15.62 -5.84 -9.84
C ALA A 251 16.52 -5.97 -8.61
N ILE A 252 17.54 -6.83 -8.67
CA ILE A 252 18.57 -6.90 -7.64
C ILE A 252 19.41 -5.62 -7.70
N ALA A 253 19.79 -5.11 -6.53
CA ALA A 253 20.74 -4.00 -6.42
C ALA A 253 22.11 -4.41 -6.97
N GLU A 254 22.62 -3.68 -7.96
CA GLU A 254 23.91 -3.97 -8.62
C GLU A 254 25.04 -3.06 -8.16
N THR A 255 24.70 -1.91 -7.56
CA THR A 255 25.64 -0.89 -7.09
C THR A 255 25.44 -0.57 -5.61
N THR A 256 26.46 -0.01 -4.97
CA THR A 256 26.35 0.46 -3.58
C THR A 256 25.30 1.57 -3.43
N GLU A 257 25.14 2.41 -4.46
CA GLU A 257 24.09 3.43 -4.53
C GLU A 257 22.69 2.79 -4.49
N GLU A 258 22.46 1.76 -5.30
CA GLU A 258 21.21 0.99 -5.30
C GLU A 258 20.95 0.32 -3.94
N GLU A 259 21.98 -0.29 -3.35
CA GLU A 259 21.87 -0.92 -2.02
C GLU A 259 21.51 0.10 -0.93
N THR A 260 22.02 1.32 -1.06
CA THR A 260 21.78 2.41 -0.11
C THR A 260 20.34 2.90 -0.16
N LEU A 261 19.70 2.93 -1.34
CA LEU A 261 18.30 3.32 -1.48
C LEU A 261 17.36 2.42 -0.64
N GLN A 262 17.53 1.10 -0.77
CA GLN A 262 16.75 0.13 0.00
C GLN A 262 17.15 0.11 1.47
N GLY A 263 18.44 0.28 1.75
CA GLY A 263 18.98 0.44 3.10
C GLY A 263 18.39 1.64 3.83
N ALA A 264 18.23 2.78 3.15
CA ALA A 264 17.65 4.01 3.69
C ALA A 264 16.17 3.83 4.05
N PHE A 265 15.38 3.23 3.15
CA PHE A 265 13.98 2.90 3.43
C PHE A 265 13.87 1.89 4.60
N THR A 266 14.63 0.81 4.55
CA THR A 266 14.61 -0.24 5.59
C THR A 266 15.01 0.33 6.94
N THR A 267 16.06 1.17 6.98
CA THR A 267 16.50 1.85 8.20
C THR A 267 15.44 2.81 8.72
N HIS A 268 14.77 3.60 7.88
CA HIS A 268 13.68 4.47 8.32
C HIS A 268 12.53 3.67 8.94
N ARG A 269 12.10 2.61 8.24
CA ARG A 269 11.03 1.71 8.70
C ARG A 269 11.35 1.04 10.04
N LEU A 270 12.62 0.78 10.32
CA LEU A 270 13.07 0.11 11.54
C LEU A 270 13.47 1.08 12.66
N ASN A 271 14.07 2.24 12.35
CA ASN A 271 14.92 2.97 13.29
C ASN A 271 14.59 4.44 13.55
N LYS A 272 13.68 5.19 12.87
CA LYS A 272 13.54 6.64 13.20
C LYS A 272 12.16 7.30 13.22
N THR A 273 12.02 8.05 14.32
CA THR A 273 11.12 9.16 14.67
C THR A 273 9.69 8.82 15.02
N ARG A 274 8.73 8.62 14.11
CA ARG A 274 7.32 8.49 14.58
C ARG A 274 7.04 7.20 15.35
N TYR A 275 7.67 6.08 14.98
CA TYR A 275 7.58 4.83 15.73
C TYR A 275 8.20 4.98 17.13
N GLY A 276 9.43 5.50 17.20
CA GLY A 276 10.16 5.73 18.44
C GLY A 276 9.50 6.78 19.34
N ASN A 277 9.13 7.93 18.78
CA ASN A 277 8.44 9.00 19.49
C ASN A 277 7.05 8.57 19.93
N PHE A 278 6.30 7.81 19.12
CA PHE A 278 5.04 7.24 19.57
C PHE A 278 5.29 6.33 20.76
N LEU A 279 6.27 5.42 20.69
CA LEU A 279 6.63 4.54 21.81
C LEU A 279 7.15 5.31 23.04
N GLU A 280 7.86 6.42 22.85
CA GLU A 280 8.41 7.25 23.92
C GLU A 280 7.32 8.08 24.61
N GLU A 281 6.49 8.80 23.85
CA GLU A 281 5.29 9.50 24.33
C GLU A 281 4.33 8.53 25.02
N TYR A 282 4.15 7.36 24.41
CA TYR A 282 3.44 6.21 24.97
C TYR A 282 4.04 5.77 26.31
N ASN A 283 5.35 5.58 26.41
CA ASN A 283 6.00 5.11 27.62
C ASN A 283 5.88 6.09 28.79
N ASN A 284 5.66 7.37 28.51
CA ASN A 284 5.61 8.45 29.49
C ASN A 284 4.18 8.87 29.88
N THR A 285 3.13 8.19 29.41
CA THR A 285 1.72 8.52 29.74
C THR A 285 1.25 7.84 31.04
N GLU A 286 0.81 8.62 32.03
CA GLU A 286 0.46 8.18 33.41
C GLU A 286 -0.69 7.15 33.52
N GLN A 287 -1.53 7.01 32.48
CA GLN A 287 -2.69 6.10 32.47
C GLN A 287 -2.34 4.64 32.18
N ILE A 288 -1.07 4.31 32.01
CA ILE A 288 -0.63 2.94 31.76
C ILE A 288 -0.59 2.19 33.09
N ALA A 289 -1.43 1.17 33.23
CA ALA A 289 -1.28 0.21 34.32
C ALA A 289 0.16 -0.32 34.27
N ALA A 290 0.96 0.02 35.29
CA ALA A 290 2.31 -0.47 35.45
C ALA A 290 2.26 -1.99 35.60
N GLN A 291 2.32 -2.72 34.48
CA GLN A 291 2.83 -4.09 34.54
C GLN A 291 4.33 -3.94 34.72
N GLU A 292 4.73 -3.90 35.99
CA GLU A 292 6.08 -4.22 36.43
C GLU A 292 6.61 -5.34 35.54
N GLU A 293 7.73 -5.08 34.86
CA GLU A 293 8.58 -6.15 34.40
C GLU A 293 8.93 -6.95 35.66
N ALA A 294 8.36 -8.15 35.77
CA ALA A 294 8.84 -9.11 36.74
C ALA A 294 10.31 -9.36 36.40
N THR A 295 11.18 -8.66 37.13
CA THR A 295 12.60 -8.90 37.23
C THR A 295 12.78 -10.37 37.58
N ALA A 296 13.02 -11.21 36.57
CA ALA A 296 13.56 -12.54 36.80
C ALA A 296 15.07 -12.41 37.03
N CYS A 297 15.43 -11.76 38.14
CA CYS A 297 16.63 -12.08 38.88
C CYS A 297 16.19 -12.93 40.06
N ALA A 298 16.28 -14.26 39.94
CA ALA A 298 16.33 -15.17 41.08
C ALA A 298 16.80 -16.58 40.65
N ILE A 299 18.04 -16.88 41.05
CA ILE A 299 18.73 -18.18 41.24
C ILE A 299 19.24 -18.90 39.99
#